data_AF-A0A920HHH4-F1
#
_entry.id   AF-A0A920HHH4-F1
#
_cell.length_a   1.000
_cell.length_b   1.000
_cell.length_c   1.000
_cell.angle_alpha   90.00
_cell.angle_beta   90.00
_cell.angle_gamma   90.00
#
_symmetry.space_group_name_H-M   'P 1'
#
loop_
_entity.id
_entity.type
_entity.pdbx_description
1 polymer ?
#
loop_
_entity_poly.entity_id
_entity_poly.type
_entity_poly.pdbx_seq_one_letter_code
_entity_poly.pdbx_strand_id
1 'polypeptide(L)' 'MGYDIKVGKFPFTLRKSQASGHSDGFVKVIFDEKYGEWLGCHMMEQV' A
#
# COMPACT_ATOMS: atom_id res chain seq x y z
N MET A 1 -20.17 9.47 11.41
CA MET A 1 -20.08 9.07 9.99
C MET A 1 -18.65 8.63 9.77
N GLY A 2 -18.43 7.39 9.40
CA GLY A 2 -17.10 6.83 9.16
C GLY A 2 -17.17 5.94 7.92
N TYR A 3 -16.05 5.83 7.21
CA TYR A 3 -15.91 4.88 6.12
C TYR A 3 -15.41 3.56 6.69
N ASP A 4 -16.13 2.49 6.44
CA ASP A 4 -15.62 1.14 6.65
C ASP A 4 -14.61 0.87 5.55
N ILE A 5 -13.33 0.74 5.91
CA ILE A 5 -12.24 0.61 4.95
C ILE A 5 -11.52 -0.72 5.08
N LYS A 6 -11.14 -1.29 3.94
CA LYS A 6 -10.25 -2.44 3.82
C LYS A 6 -8.86 -1.97 3.42
N VAL A 7 -7.84 -2.44 4.13
CA VAL A 7 -6.44 -2.06 3.87
C VAL A 7 -5.65 -3.29 3.44
N GLY A 8 -5.16 -3.27 2.20
CA GLY A 8 -4.18 -4.23 1.68
C GLY A 8 -2.76 -3.70 1.89
N LYS A 9 -1.87 -4.49 2.48
CA LYS A 9 -0.45 -4.14 2.66
C LYS A 9 0.42 -5.10 1.86
N PHE A 10 1.21 -4.58 0.94
CA PHE A 10 2.14 -5.34 0.13
C PHE A 10 3.58 -4.92 0.45
N PRO A 11 4.45 -5.84 0.87
CA PRO A 11 5.86 -5.54 1.11
C PRO A 11 6.60 -5.32 -0.21
N PHE A 12 7.55 -4.38 -0.22
CA PHE A 12 8.31 -4.04 -1.44
C PHE A 12 9.41 -5.04 -1.82
N THR A 13 9.65 -6.03 -0.97
CA THR A 13 10.69 -7.05 -1.13
C THR A 13 10.58 -7.89 -2.41
N LEU A 14 9.44 -7.89 -3.11
CA LEU A 14 9.11 -8.94 -4.07
C LEU A 14 9.32 -8.61 -5.56
N ARG A 15 9.67 -7.39 -6.03
CA ARG A 15 9.96 -7.26 -7.49
C ARG A 15 10.65 -6.03 -8.09
N LYS A 16 10.79 -4.86 -7.44
CA LYS A 16 11.43 -3.70 -8.11
C LYS A 16 12.35 -2.80 -7.27
N SER A 17 12.33 -2.87 -5.94
CA SER A 17 13.11 -1.92 -5.12
C SER A 17 14.57 -2.33 -4.87
N GLN A 18 14.97 -3.57 -5.23
CA GLN A 18 16.39 -3.92 -5.28
C GLN A 18 17.19 -3.11 -6.33
N ALA A 19 16.52 -2.52 -7.33
CA ALA A 19 17.18 -1.71 -8.34
C ALA A 19 17.55 -0.30 -7.86
N SER A 20 16.88 0.22 -6.82
CA SER A 20 17.06 1.57 -6.28
C SER A 20 17.86 1.61 -4.97
N GLY A 21 18.42 0.48 -4.51
CA GLY A 21 19.23 0.40 -3.28
C GLY A 21 18.44 0.44 -1.97
N HIS A 22 17.16 0.85 -2.00
CA HIS A 22 16.26 0.88 -0.86
C HIS A 22 15.27 -0.29 -0.94
N SER A 23 15.55 -1.34 -0.17
CA SER A 23 14.78 -2.60 -0.19
C SER A 23 13.70 -2.70 0.89
N ASP A 24 13.71 -1.75 1.84
CA ASP A 24 12.75 -1.71 2.93
C ASP A 24 11.62 -0.71 2.64
N GLY A 25 10.40 -1.18 2.78
CA GLY A 25 9.20 -0.39 2.56
C GLY A 25 7.97 -1.24 2.28
N PHE A 26 6.83 -0.59 2.20
CA PHE A 26 5.57 -1.24 1.85
C PHE A 26 4.63 -0.29 1.10
N VAL A 27 3.76 -0.89 0.31
CA VAL A 27 2.60 -0.23 -0.28
C VAL A 27 1.38 -0.58 0.55
N LYS A 28 0.62 0.43 0.97
CA LYS A 28 -0.74 0.27 1.49
C LYS A 28 -1.73 0.72 0.43
N VAL A 29 -2.72 -0.11 0.13
CA VAL A 29 -3.86 0.23 -0.72
C VAL A 29 -5.11 0.20 0.14
N ILE A 30 -5.90 1.26 0.07
CA ILE A 30 -7.11 1.44 0.87
C ILE A 30 -8.31 1.35 -0.07
N PHE A 31 -9.26 0.50 0.29
CA PHE A 31 -10.52 0.30 -0.40
C PHE A 31 -11.69 0.58 0.53
N ASP A 32 -12.77 1.11 -0.02
CA ASP A 32 -14.06 1.16 0.68
C ASP A 32 -14.66 -0.24 0.78
N GLU A 33 -15.21 -0.59 1.94
CA GLU A 33 -15.77 -1.93 2.15
C GLU A 33 -17.10 -2.14 1.40
N LYS A 34 -17.87 -1.07 1.18
CA LYS A 34 -19.23 -1.17 0.64
C LYS A 34 -19.25 -1.47 -0.85
N TYR A 35 -18.37 -0.81 -1.61
CA TYR A 35 -18.33 -0.95 -3.08
C TYR A 35 -16.99 -1.45 -3.61
N GLY A 36 -15.98 -1.64 -2.74
CA GLY A 36 -14.62 -1.96 -3.18
C GLY A 36 -13.97 -0.81 -3.94
N GLU A 37 -14.47 0.42 -3.77
CA GLU A 37 -13.92 1.60 -4.44
C GLU A 37 -12.52 1.90 -3.92
N TRP A 38 -11.62 2.26 -4.84
CA TRP A 38 -10.25 2.60 -4.48
C TRP A 38 -10.23 4.00 -3.86
N LEU A 39 -9.95 4.07 -2.56
CA LEU A 39 -9.90 5.32 -1.81
C LEU A 39 -8.51 5.96 -1.83
N GLY A 40 -7.46 5.16 -2.04
CA GLY A 40 -6.12 5.68 -2.17
C GLY A 40 -5.02 4.64 -2.03
N CYS A 41 -3.80 5.04 -2.36
CA CYS A 41 -2.58 4.26 -2.18
C CYS A 41 -1.57 5.12 -1.44
N HIS A 42 -0.95 4.55 -0.40
CA HIS A 42 0.13 5.20 0.32
C HIS A 42 1.37 4.32 0.25
N MET A 43 2.44 4.90 -0.29
CA MET A 43 3.68 4.22 -0.60
C MET A 43 4.74 4.78 0.34
N MET A 44 5.28 3.93 1.20
CA MET A 44 6.34 4.31 2.14
C MET A 44 7.59 3.53 1.77
N GLU A 45 8.61 4.25 1.33
CA GLU A 45 9.99 3.77 1.22
C GLU A 45 10.71 4.12 2.51
N GLN A 46 11.34 3.13 3.14
CA GLN A 46 12.16 3.36 4.32
C GLN A 46 13.58 3.62 3.82
N VAL A 47 14.01 4.87 3.97
CA VAL A 47 15.35 5.34 3.60
C VAL A 47 16.40 4.57 4.38
#